data_AF-A0A354IU40-F1
#
_entry.id   AF-A0A354IU40-F1
#
_cell.length_a   1.000
_cell.length_b   1.000
_cell.length_c   1.000
_cell.angle_alpha   90.00
_cell.angle_beta   90.00
_cell.angle_gamma   90.00
#
_symmetry.space_group_name_H-M   'P 1'
#
loop_
_entity.id
_entity.type
_entity.pdbx_description
1 polymer ?
#
loop_
_entity_poly.entity_id
_entity_poly.type
_entity_poly.pdbx_seq_one_letter_code
_entity_poly.pdbx_strand_id
1 'polypeptide(L)' 'MTRIDFHTNIPDKLIYACRLARKAWSTRAKVVLLAEDAAQAAALNEALWTLSDTDFIPHVLAGDPLAA' A
#
# COMPACT_ATOMS: atom_id res chain seq x y z
N MET A 1 21.19 -0.70 11.01
CA MET A 1 20.42 0.35 11.72
C MET A 1 19.06 0.46 11.02
N THR A 2 17.96 0.41 11.76
CA THR A 2 16.60 0.52 11.17
C THR A 2 16.28 1.99 10.88
N ARG A 3 15.77 2.29 9.68
CA ARG A 3 15.27 3.62 9.30
C ARG A 3 13.77 3.69 9.56
N ILE A 4 13.31 4.79 10.14
CA ILE A 4 11.89 5.08 10.40
C ILE A 4 11.61 6.50 9.93
N ASP A 5 10.64 6.66 9.03
CA ASP A 5 10.23 7.94 8.47
C ASP A 5 8.77 8.24 8.85
N PHE A 6 8.49 9.47 9.28
CA PHE A 6 7.14 9.95 9.60
C PHE A 6 6.66 10.94 8.54
N HIS A 7 5.46 10.73 8.03
CA HIS A 7 4.82 11.61 7.05
C HIS A 7 3.60 12.29 7.69
N THR A 8 3.67 13.61 7.87
CA THR A 8 2.65 14.42 8.54
C THR A 8 1.96 15.37 7.57
N ASN A 9 0.86 15.99 8.01
CA ASN A 9 0.06 16.92 7.20
C ASN A 9 -0.46 16.30 5.88
N ILE A 10 -0.90 15.04 5.96
CA ILE A 10 -1.46 14.31 4.83
C ILE A 10 -3.00 14.36 4.91
N PRO A 11 -3.67 15.08 4.00
CA PRO A 11 -5.13 15.23 4.04
C PRO A 11 -5.86 13.94 3.71
N ASP A 12 -5.32 13.15 2.78
CA ASP A 12 -5.82 11.82 2.41
C ASP A 12 -4.72 10.77 2.62
N LYS A 13 -4.79 10.08 3.76
CA LYS A 13 -3.81 9.06 4.14
C LYS A 13 -3.90 7.80 3.28
N LEU A 14 -5.09 7.47 2.77
CA LEU A 14 -5.32 6.27 1.99
C LEU A 14 -4.63 6.39 0.64
N ILE A 15 -4.94 7.45 -0.11
CA ILE A 15 -4.31 7.71 -1.41
C ILE A 15 -2.79 7.93 -1.25
N TYR A 16 -2.37 8.56 -0.16
CA TYR A 16 -0.94 8.71 0.13
C TYR A 16 -0.24 7.36 0.35
N ALA A 17 -0.85 6.45 1.13
CA ALA A 17 -0.32 5.11 1.33
C ALA A 17 -0.20 4.34 0.01
N CYS A 18 -1.20 4.43 -0.89
CA CYS A 18 -1.13 3.83 -2.22
C CYS A 18 0.04 4.39 -3.05
N ARG A 19 0.24 5.71 -3.06
CA ARG A 19 1.37 6.34 -3.77
C ARG A 19 2.72 5.94 -3.18
N LEU A 20 2.80 5.81 -1.86
CA LEU A 20 4.01 5.37 -1.17
C LEU A 20 4.32 3.90 -1.49
N ALA A 21 3.31 3.04 -1.47
CA ALA A 21 3.42 1.63 -1.87
C ALA A 21 3.90 1.50 -3.32
N ARG A 22 3.34 2.28 -4.26
CA ARG A 22 3.80 2.33 -5.66
C ARG A 22 5.29 2.68 -5.75
N LYS A 23 5.71 3.72 -5.03
CA LYS A 23 7.11 4.16 -5.03
C LYS A 23 8.03 3.07 -4.47
N ALA A 24 7.67 2.44 -3.35
CA ALA A 24 8.45 1.37 -2.75
C ALA A 24 8.50 0.11 -3.65
N TRP A 25 7.38 -0.23 -4.30
CA TRP A 25 7.32 -1.33 -5.25
C TRP A 25 8.23 -1.08 -6.47
N SER A 26 8.29 0.15 -6.99
CA SER A 26 9.18 0.50 -8.11
C SER A 26 10.67 0.27 -7.79
N THR A 27 11.05 0.24 -6.50
CA THR A 27 12.40 -0.12 -6.06
C THR A 27 12.56 -1.62 -5.79
N ARG A 28 11.60 -2.45 -6.25
CA ARG A 28 11.52 -3.91 -6.01
C ARG A 28 11.49 -4.31 -4.53
N ALA A 29 11.01 -3.42 -3.65
CA ALA A 29 10.86 -3.75 -2.23
C ALA A 29 9.65 -4.66 -2.02
N LYS A 30 9.75 -5.60 -1.07
CA LYS A 30 8.55 -6.25 -0.50
C LYS A 30 7.89 -5.26 0.45
N VAL A 31 6.60 -5.00 0.24
CA VAL A 31 5.84 -3.98 0.97
C VAL A 31 4.73 -4.65 1.76
N VAL A 32 4.57 -4.25 3.02
CA VAL A 32 3.42 -4.59 3.86
C VAL A 32 2.70 -3.29 4.19
N LEU A 33 1.39 -3.26 3.96
CA LEU A 33 0.51 -2.20 4.42
C LEU A 33 -0.29 -2.69 5.60
N LEU A 34 -0.11 -2.05 6.76
CA LEU A 34 -0.89 -2.33 7.94
C LEU A 34 -2.11 -1.39 7.95
N ALA A 35 -3.29 -1.98 7.89
CA ALA A 35 -4.55 -1.29 8.10
C ALA A 35 -5.00 -1.43 9.56
N GLU A 36 -5.79 -0.47 10.03
CA GLU A 36 -6.40 -0.50 11.37
C GLU A 36 -7.45 -1.61 11.49
N ASP A 37 -8.23 -1.82 10.43
CA ASP A 37 -9.30 -2.82 10.37
C ASP A 37 -9.47 -3.41 8.96
N ALA A 38 -10.39 -4.38 8.85
CA ALA A 38 -10.69 -5.06 7.59
C ALA A 38 -11.34 -4.14 6.54
N ALA A 39 -12.09 -3.12 6.96
CA ALA A 39 -12.74 -2.19 6.04
C ALA A 39 -11.69 -1.28 5.38
N GLN A 40 -10.73 -0.76 6.14
CA GLN A 40 -9.61 0.01 5.63
C GLN A 40 -8.69 -0.85 4.76
N ALA A 41 -8.46 -2.13 5.12
CA ALA A 41 -7.70 -3.05 4.28
C ALA A 41 -8.38 -3.26 2.91
N ALA A 42 -9.70 -3.44 2.89
CA ALA A 42 -10.47 -3.59 1.65
C ALA A 42 -10.40 -2.30 0.79
N ALA A 43 -10.54 -1.13 1.40
CA ALA A 43 -10.44 0.15 0.70
C ALA A 43 -9.05 0.40 0.11
N LEU A 44 -7.98 0.03 0.83
CA LEU A 44 -6.61 0.07 0.31
C LEU A 44 -6.41 -0.90 -0.87
N ASN A 45 -6.93 -2.11 -0.76
CA ASN A 45 -6.86 -3.13 -1.81
C ASN A 45 -7.55 -2.64 -3.10
N GLU A 46 -8.75 -2.07 -3.00
CA GLU A 46 -9.43 -1.48 -4.16
C GLU A 46 -8.64 -0.30 -4.75
N ALA A 47 -8.22 0.65 -3.90
CA ALA A 47 -7.54 1.86 -4.36
C ALA A 47 -6.17 1.59 -5.00
N LEU A 48 -5.47 0.53 -4.60
CA LEU A 48 -4.22 0.13 -5.23
C LEU A 48 -4.42 -0.38 -6.67
N TRP A 49 -5.57 -0.97 -6.99
CA TRP A 49 -5.90 -1.37 -8.36
C TRP A 49 -6.28 -0.19 -9.26
N THR A 50 -6.84 0.88 -8.69
CA THR A 50 -7.36 2.03 -9.45
C THR A 50 -6.49 3.28 -9.31
N LEU A 51 -5.26 3.16 -8.80
CA LEU A 51 -4.38 4.32 -8.55
C LEU A 51 -3.97 5.04 -9.84
N SER A 52 -3.87 4.31 -10.95
CA SER A 52 -3.49 4.79 -12.27
C SER A 52 -3.96 3.78 -13.31
N ASP A 53 -4.42 4.27 -14.47
CA ASP A 53 -4.88 3.42 -15.58
C ASP A 53 -3.78 2.54 -16.17
N THR A 54 -2.50 2.83 -15.86
CA THR A 54 -1.34 2.16 -16.46
C THR A 54 -0.42 1.48 -15.44
N ASP A 55 -0.64 1.70 -14.14
CA ASP A 55 0.20 1.09 -13.12
C ASP A 55 -0.37 -0.28 -12.73
N PHE A 56 0.51 -1.27 -12.64
CA PHE A 56 0.18 -2.58 -12.07
C PHE A 56 1.05 -2.86 -10.84
N ILE A 57 0.42 -2.82 -9.67
CA ILE A 57 1.07 -3.13 -8.38
C ILE A 57 0.48 -4.45 -7.89
N PRO A 58 1.17 -5.60 -8.07
CA PRO A 58 0.65 -6.87 -7.60
C PRO A 58 0.60 -6.88 -6.07
N HIS A 59 -0.59 -7.11 -5.53
CA HIS A 59 -0.83 -7.17 -4.10
C HIS A 59 -1.98 -8.13 -3.81
N VAL A 60 -1.97 -8.68 -2.60
CA VAL A 60 -3.03 -9.52 -2.05
C VAL A 60 -3.23 -9.16 -0.58
N LEU A 61 -4.39 -9.55 -0.03
CA LEU A 61 -4.62 -9.45 1.41
C LEU A 61 -3.70 -10.43 2.16
N ALA A 62 -3.35 -10.10 3.42
CA ALA A 62 -2.38 -10.86 4.20
C ALA A 62 -2.74 -12.35 4.43
N GLY A 63 -4.02 -12.72 4.31
CA GLY A 63 -4.48 -14.11 4.43
C GLY A 63 -4.49 -14.90 3.12
N ASP A 64 -4.14 -14.29 2.00
CA ASP A 64 -4.11 -14.95 0.69
C ASP A 64 -2.90 -15.90 0.59
N PRO A 65 -3.03 -17.09 -0.05
CA PRO A 65 -1.90 -18.00 -0.27
C PRO A 65 -0.68 -17.36 -0.97
N LEU A 66 -0.88 -16.30 -1.75
CA LEU A 66 0.17 -15.58 -2.46
C LEU A 66 0.88 -14.51 -1.60
N ALA A 67 0.49 -14.34 -0.33
CA ALA A 67 1.11 -13.36 0.57
C ALA A 67 2.49 -13.79 1.12
N ALA A 68 2.89 -15.06 0.94
CA ALA A 68 4.12 -15.66 1.47
C ALA A 68 5.36 -15.49 0.56
#